data_AF-A0A3M0KBI7-F1
#
_entry.id   AF-A0A3M0KBI7-F1
#
_cell.length_a   1.000
_cell.length_b   1.000
_cell.length_c   1.000
_cell.angle_alpha   90.00
_cell.angle_beta   90.00
_cell.angle_gamma   90.00
#
_symmetry.space_group_name_H-M   'P 1'
#
loop_
_entity.id
_entity.type
_entity.pdbx_description
1 polymer ?
#
loop_
_entity_poly.entity_id
_entity_poly.type
_entity_poly.pdbx_seq_one_letter_code
_entity_poly.pdbx_strand_id
1 'polypeptide(L)'
;MKHFFGKNEKIFGRKEKVFERNEKVFGKNEKTFGRNEKVFGTNESFGRDEKVLGRNDKVFERNEKVWGRNENAFGRNENVLGRNEKVSERIKDFGEE
;
A
#
# COMPACT_ATOMS: atom_id res chain seq x y z
N MET A 1 -0.09 -8.99 17.88
CA MET A 1 -0.01 -7.90 16.91
C MET A 1 0.77 -6.80 17.58
N LYS A 2 1.82 -6.30 16.94
CA LYS A 2 2.72 -5.27 17.49
C LYS A 2 2.44 -3.97 16.73
N HIS A 3 2.70 -2.84 17.37
CA HIS A 3 2.37 -1.51 16.86
C HIS A 3 3.63 -0.64 16.82
N PHE A 4 3.82 0.05 15.71
CA PHE A 4 4.91 1.00 15.51
C PHE A 4 4.37 2.39 15.19
N PHE A 5 4.99 3.39 15.83
CA PHE A 5 4.67 4.79 15.66
C PHE A 5 5.97 5.55 15.53
N GLY A 6 6.07 6.40 14.52
CA GLY A 6 7.31 7.09 14.23
C GLY A 6 7.23 7.95 12.99
N LYS A 7 8.40 8.44 12.56
CA LYS A 7 8.52 9.20 11.31
C LYS A 7 9.26 8.43 10.23
N ASN A 8 10.15 7.50 10.61
CA ASN A 8 11.09 6.84 9.72
C ASN A 8 11.54 5.47 10.29
N GLU A 9 10.78 4.40 10.09
CA GLU A 9 11.19 3.07 10.55
C GLU A 9 11.44 2.07 9.41
N LYS A 10 12.19 1.03 9.77
CA LYS A 10 12.30 -0.20 8.99
C LYS A 10 11.80 -1.34 9.86
N ILE A 11 10.73 -1.99 9.41
CA ILE A 11 10.01 -2.98 10.21
C ILE A 11 10.09 -4.33 9.50
N PHE A 12 10.46 -5.35 10.28
CA PHE A 12 10.54 -6.73 9.84
C PHE A 12 9.72 -7.58 10.80
N GLY A 13 8.74 -8.32 10.28
CA GLY A 13 7.84 -9.01 11.19
C GLY A 13 6.74 -9.83 10.55
N ARG A 14 5.79 -10.18 11.41
CA ARG A 14 4.52 -10.81 11.06
C ARG A 14 3.46 -10.19 11.95
N LYS A 15 2.34 -9.77 11.37
CA LYS A 15 1.19 -9.20 12.11
C LYS A 15 1.57 -7.92 12.88
N GLU A 16 2.12 -6.95 12.16
CA GLU A 16 2.44 -5.60 12.61
C GLU A 16 1.38 -4.59 12.13
N LYS A 17 1.26 -3.50 12.87
CA LYS A 17 0.54 -2.31 12.48
C LYS A 17 1.48 -1.11 12.55
N VAL A 18 1.65 -0.41 11.45
CA VAL A 18 2.64 0.65 11.30
C VAL A 18 1.92 1.95 11.00
N PHE A 19 2.25 3.02 11.73
CA PHE A 19 1.69 4.35 11.56
C PHE A 19 2.82 5.37 11.46
N GLU A 20 3.29 5.62 10.25
CA GLU A 20 4.52 6.37 10.03
C GLU A 20 4.45 7.29 8.82
N ARG A 21 5.38 8.23 8.72
CA ARG A 21 5.43 9.12 7.55
C ARG A 21 6.19 8.47 6.39
N ASN A 22 7.29 7.79 6.70
CA ASN A 22 8.08 7.05 5.74
C ASN A 22 8.49 5.72 6.36
N GLU A 23 8.20 4.62 5.69
CA GLU A 23 8.44 3.30 6.24
C GLU A 23 8.95 2.34 5.18
N LYS A 24 9.69 1.33 5.62
CA LYS A 24 9.96 0.13 4.84
C LYS A 24 9.53 -1.07 5.64
N VAL A 25 8.54 -1.80 5.13
CA VAL A 25 7.95 -2.93 5.83
C VAL A 25 8.20 -4.21 5.03
N PHE A 26 8.73 -5.22 5.71
CA PHE A 26 8.97 -6.55 5.16
C PHE A 26 8.30 -7.58 6.06
N GLY A 27 7.25 -8.26 5.57
CA GLY A 27 6.49 -9.12 6.47
C GLY A 27 5.29 -9.83 5.87
N LYS A 28 4.42 -10.32 6.74
CA LYS A 28 3.18 -11.00 6.38
C LYS A 28 2.07 -10.59 7.32
N ASN A 29 0.91 -10.27 6.74
CA ASN A 29 -0.25 -9.71 7.41
C ASN A 29 0.06 -8.36 8.07
N GLU A 30 0.82 -7.52 7.37
CA GLU A 30 1.13 -6.17 7.84
C GLU A 30 0.03 -5.20 7.45
N LYS A 31 -0.23 -4.22 8.33
CA LYS A 31 -1.10 -3.08 8.04
C LYS A 31 -0.33 -1.79 8.18
N THR A 32 -0.15 -1.06 7.08
CA THR A 32 0.64 0.18 7.05
C THR A 32 -0.27 1.38 6.78
N PHE A 33 0.07 2.50 7.42
CA PHE A 33 -0.67 3.75 7.34
C PHE A 33 0.30 4.92 7.35
N GLY A 34 0.34 5.67 6.26
CA GLY A 34 1.41 6.62 6.08
C GLY A 34 1.37 7.43 4.80
N ARG A 35 2.52 7.99 4.44
CA ARG A 35 2.64 8.85 3.26
C ARG A 35 3.56 8.27 2.20
N ASN A 36 4.68 7.68 2.60
CA ASN A 36 5.71 7.20 1.69
C ASN A 36 6.11 5.78 2.08
N GLU A 37 5.39 4.80 1.56
CA GLU A 37 5.50 3.42 2.00
C GLU A 37 6.27 2.58 0.98
N LYS A 38 7.12 1.67 1.47
CA LYS A 38 7.65 0.57 0.67
C LYS A 38 7.38 -0.74 1.38
N VAL A 39 6.52 -1.54 0.77
CA VAL A 39 5.95 -2.71 1.42
C VAL A 39 6.30 -3.95 0.59
N PHE A 40 6.85 -4.96 1.27
CA PHE A 40 7.24 -6.23 0.67
C PHE A 40 6.58 -7.39 1.43
N GLY A 41 5.75 -8.19 0.76
CA GLY A 41 5.16 -9.39 1.38
C GLY A 41 3.69 -9.65 1.06
N THR A 42 2.86 -9.81 2.09
CA THR A 42 1.40 -9.99 1.97
C THR A 42 0.73 -9.07 2.96
N ASN A 43 0.26 -7.92 2.49
CA ASN A 43 0.06 -6.73 3.31
C ASN A 43 -1.17 -5.92 2.88
N GLU A 44 -1.59 -5.01 3.73
CA GLU A 44 -2.64 -4.03 3.44
C GLU A 44 -2.13 -2.64 3.79
N SER A 45 -2.28 -1.70 2.88
CA SER A 45 -1.61 -0.41 2.95
C SER A 45 -2.55 0.74 2.62
N PHE A 46 -2.40 1.85 3.33
CA PHE A 46 -3.27 3.03 3.21
C PHE A 46 -2.47 4.31 3.33
N GLY A 47 -2.56 5.17 2.31
CA GLY A 47 -1.71 6.34 2.32
C GLY A 47 -1.79 7.19 1.06
N ARG A 48 -0.62 7.67 0.64
CA ARG A 48 -0.51 8.64 -0.45
C ARG A 48 0.40 8.16 -1.57
N ASP A 49 1.60 7.71 -1.23
CA ASP A 49 2.63 7.32 -2.17
C ASP A 49 3.26 5.97 -1.76
N GLU A 50 3.00 4.91 -2.52
CA GLU A 50 3.43 3.56 -2.14
C GLU A 50 4.04 2.76 -3.28
N LYS A 51 4.99 1.90 -2.91
CA LYS A 51 5.47 0.79 -3.73
C LYS A 51 5.28 -0.52 -2.99
N VAL A 52 4.41 -1.37 -3.54
CA VAL A 52 4.15 -2.70 -3.01
C VAL A 52 4.73 -3.76 -3.93
N LEU A 53 5.42 -4.73 -3.35
CA LEU A 53 5.85 -5.94 -4.04
C LEU A 53 5.47 -7.18 -3.23
N GLY A 54 4.55 -7.99 -3.73
CA GLY A 54 3.96 -8.99 -2.86
C GLY A 54 2.93 -9.92 -3.48
N ARG A 55 2.04 -10.39 -2.61
CA ARG A 55 0.95 -11.31 -2.93
C ARG A 55 -0.22 -11.04 -2.01
N ASN A 56 -1.41 -11.03 -2.59
CA ASN A 56 -2.68 -10.77 -1.90
C ASN A 56 -2.70 -9.40 -1.22
N ASP A 57 -2.09 -8.39 -1.84
CA ASP A 57 -2.04 -7.06 -1.25
C ASP A 57 -3.30 -6.26 -1.59
N LYS A 58 -3.62 -5.35 -0.66
CA LYS A 58 -4.68 -4.37 -0.82
C LYS A 58 -4.11 -2.99 -0.56
N VAL A 59 -4.23 -2.13 -1.55
CA VAL A 59 -3.60 -0.81 -1.55
C VAL A 59 -4.69 0.23 -1.79
N PHE A 60 -4.76 1.22 -0.90
CA PHE A 60 -5.73 2.30 -0.98
C PHE A 60 -5.01 3.64 -0.88
N GLU A 61 -4.61 4.19 -2.02
CA GLU A 61 -3.65 5.28 -2.09
C GLU A 61 -3.94 6.31 -3.16
N ARG A 62 -3.20 7.42 -3.15
CA ARG A 62 -3.30 8.41 -4.24
C ARG A 62 -2.42 8.02 -5.43
N ASN A 63 -1.23 7.51 -5.16
CA ASN A 63 -0.20 7.17 -6.14
C ASN A 63 0.49 5.86 -5.76
N GLU A 64 0.07 4.75 -6.34
CA GLU A 64 0.64 3.44 -6.04
C GLU A 64 1.33 2.81 -7.25
N LYS A 65 2.38 2.03 -6.93
CA LYS A 65 2.94 1.02 -7.84
C LYS A 65 2.92 -0.33 -7.15
N VAL A 66 2.15 -1.26 -7.69
CA VAL A 66 1.96 -2.58 -7.10
C VAL A 66 2.46 -3.64 -8.07
N TRP A 67 3.30 -4.55 -7.58
CA TRP A 67 3.78 -5.69 -8.35
C TRP A 67 3.52 -6.99 -7.59
N GLY A 68 2.75 -7.92 -8.16
CA GLY A 68 2.46 -9.15 -7.43
C GLY A 68 1.43 -10.09 -8.01
N ARG A 69 0.72 -10.80 -7.13
CA ARG A 69 -0.34 -11.74 -7.47
C ARG A 69 -1.52 -11.54 -6.52
N ASN A 70 -2.72 -11.48 -7.09
CA ASN A 70 -3.99 -11.25 -6.39
C ASN A 70 -4.04 -9.86 -5.74
N GLU A 71 -3.68 -8.83 -6.50
CA GLU A 71 -3.57 -7.46 -5.99
C GLU A 71 -4.87 -6.69 -6.18
N ASN A 72 -5.23 -5.86 -5.19
CA ASN A 72 -6.30 -4.88 -5.35
C ASN A 72 -5.75 -3.49 -5.04
N ALA A 73 -5.85 -2.58 -6.00
CA ALA A 73 -5.47 -1.19 -5.85
C ALA A 73 -6.71 -0.29 -6.05
N PHE A 74 -6.73 0.81 -5.31
CA PHE A 74 -7.81 1.77 -5.26
C PHE A 74 -7.25 3.16 -5.01
N GLY A 75 -7.44 4.05 -5.98
CA GLY A 75 -6.69 5.28 -5.97
C GLY A 75 -6.94 6.17 -7.17
N ARG A 76 -5.99 7.07 -7.41
CA ARG A 76 -6.09 8.04 -8.51
C ARG A 76 -5.06 7.79 -9.60
N ASN A 77 -3.86 7.32 -9.25
CA ASN A 77 -2.76 7.12 -10.17
C ASN A 77 -2.14 5.74 -9.88
N GLU A 78 -2.77 4.69 -10.39
CA GLU A 78 -2.40 3.33 -10.08
C GLU A 78 -1.52 2.73 -11.19
N ASN A 79 -0.48 2.00 -10.81
CA ASN A 79 0.21 1.11 -11.75
C ASN A 79 0.32 -0.26 -11.12
N VAL A 80 -0.52 -1.19 -11.54
CA VAL A 80 -0.52 -2.56 -11.05
C VAL A 80 -0.03 -3.51 -12.14
N LEU A 81 1.00 -4.30 -11.82
CA LEU A 81 1.54 -5.33 -12.70
C LEU A 81 1.52 -6.66 -11.96
N GLY A 82 0.85 -7.66 -12.53
CA GLY A 82 0.71 -8.91 -11.81
C GLY A 82 -0.20 -9.92 -12.48
N ARG A 83 -0.64 -10.88 -11.67
CA ARG A 83 -1.71 -11.82 -12.04
C ARG A 83 -2.87 -11.63 -11.09
N ASN A 84 -4.09 -11.58 -11.63
CA ASN A 84 -5.34 -11.43 -10.87
C ASN A 84 -5.42 -10.08 -10.14
N GLU A 85 -5.11 -9.01 -10.84
CA GLU A 85 -5.21 -7.64 -10.37
C GLU A 85 -6.65 -7.09 -10.51
N LYS A 86 -7.02 -6.24 -9.56
CA LYS A 86 -8.18 -5.35 -9.65
C LYS A 86 -7.71 -3.94 -9.36
N VAL A 87 -8.05 -3.03 -10.27
CA VAL A 87 -7.67 -1.63 -10.25
C VAL A 87 -8.96 -0.83 -10.32
N SER A 88 -9.14 0.12 -9.42
CA SER A 88 -10.37 0.91 -9.34
C SER A 88 -10.03 2.38 -9.14
N GLU A 89 -9.85 3.06 -10.26
CA GLU A 89 -9.54 4.49 -10.25
C GLU A 89 -10.77 5.34 -9.94
N ARG A 90 -10.61 6.34 -9.06
CA ARG A 90 -11.60 7.41 -8.91
C ARG A 90 -11.46 8.37 -10.09
N ILE A 91 -12.35 8.24 -11.07
CA ILE A 91 -12.49 9.23 -12.14
C ILE A 91 -12.77 10.59 -11.50
N LYS A 92 -11.98 11.60 -11.86
CA LYS A 92 -12.35 12.98 -11.58
C LYS A 92 -13.52 13.32 -12.49
N ASP A 93 -14.72 13.33 -11.93
CA ASP A 93 -15.81 14.08 -12.53
C ASP A 93 -15.31 15.54 -12.61
N PHE A 94 -15.01 16.01 -13.82
CA PHE A 94 -14.93 17.43 -14.07
C PHE A 94 -16.36 17.92 -13.92
N GLY A 95 -16.67 18.51 -12.76
CA GLY A 95 -17.85 19.35 -12.64
C GLY A 95 -17.75 20.42 -13.71
N GLU A 96 -18.70 20.41 -14.63
CA GLU A 96 -19.00 21.56 -15.49
C GLU A 96 -19.27 22.76 -14.56
N GLU A 97 -18.65 23.89 -14.88
CA GLU A 97 -19.02 25.20 -14.30
C GLU A 97 -20.48 25.54 -14.62
#